data_AF-A0AAE3QU75-F1
#
_entry.id   AF-A0AAE3QU75-F1
#
_cell.length_a   1.000
_cell.length_b   1.000
_cell.length_c   1.000
_cell.angle_alpha   90.00
_cell.angle_beta   90.00
_cell.angle_gamma   90.00
#
_symmetry.space_group_name_H-M   'P 1'
#
loop_
_entity.id
_entity.type
_entity.pdbx_description
1 polymer ?
#
loop_
_entity_poly.entity_id
_entity_poly.type
_entity_poly.pdbx_seq_one_letter_code
_entity_poly.pdbx_strand_id
1 'polypeptide(L)'
;MNRITATYSLASTIRMQYMAQTYNCYWLIDKILIEAALNKNLLKEDFQVWKLTWLREDVFELHCSDGNDRELFKEVIPYSDFVASHLTLWFSDRVLLLPSEY
;
A
#
# COMPACT_ATOMS: atom_id res chain seq x y z
N MET A 1 25.18 -2.16 -19.15
CA MET A 1 24.03 -3.06 -18.93
C MET A 1 23.77 -3.08 -17.42
N ASN A 2 23.05 -2.07 -16.92
CA ASN A 2 22.85 -1.87 -15.47
C ASN A 2 21.90 -2.92 -14.93
N ARG A 3 22.44 -3.89 -14.20
CA ARG A 3 21.66 -4.75 -13.32
C ARG A 3 21.22 -3.92 -12.13
N ILE A 4 19.96 -3.49 -12.15
CA ILE A 4 19.27 -2.92 -11.00
C ILE A 4 19.06 -4.09 -10.03
N THR A 5 20.06 -4.36 -9.20
CA THR A 5 19.94 -5.34 -8.13
C THR A 5 19.22 -4.61 -7.01
N ALA A 6 17.89 -4.60 -7.05
CA ALA A 6 17.10 -4.16 -5.91
C ALA A 6 17.43 -5.11 -4.76
N THR A 7 18.26 -4.63 -3.82
CA THR A 7 18.60 -5.33 -2.59
C THR A 7 17.38 -5.28 -1.68
N TYR A 8 16.35 -6.07 -2.01
CA TYR A 8 15.23 -6.25 -1.11
C TYR A 8 15.75 -6.97 0.13
N SER A 9 15.51 -6.41 1.32
CA SER A 9 15.69 -7.14 2.56
C SER A 9 14.71 -8.34 2.50
N LEU A 10 15.24 -9.57 2.54
CA LEU A 10 14.41 -10.78 2.52
C LEU A 10 13.36 -10.75 3.65
N ALA A 11 13.69 -10.08 4.76
CA ALA A 11 12.82 -9.88 5.90
C ALA A 11 11.55 -9.08 5.56
N SER A 12 11.65 -8.05 4.71
CA SER A 12 10.50 -7.19 4.36
C SER A 12 9.49 -7.92 3.50
N THR A 13 9.95 -8.70 2.52
CA THR A 13 9.07 -9.55 1.71
C THR A 13 8.35 -10.59 2.58
N ILE A 14 9.06 -11.20 3.54
CA ILE A 14 8.45 -12.19 4.45
C ILE A 14 7.41 -11.55 5.37
N ARG A 15 7.68 -10.37 5.93
CA ARG A 15 6.74 -9.65 6.80
C ARG A 15 5.49 -9.21 6.05
N MET A 16 5.64 -8.69 4.82
CA MET A 16 4.52 -8.34 3.95
C MET A 16 3.68 -9.56 3.60
N GLN A 17 4.31 -10.70 3.26
CA GLN A 17 3.58 -11.94 3.01
C GLN A 17 2.83 -12.44 4.24
N TYR A 18 3.47 -12.43 5.41
CA TYR A 18 2.84 -12.82 6.66
C TYR A 18 1.63 -11.95 7.00
N MET A 19 1.75 -10.63 6.80
CA MET A 19 0.67 -9.66 7.02
C MET A 19 -0.49 -9.90 6.04
N ALA A 20 -0.20 -10.09 4.75
CA ALA A 20 -1.19 -10.40 3.73
C ALA A 20 -1.98 -11.68 4.00
N GLN A 21 -1.31 -12.73 4.48
CA GLN A 21 -1.94 -13.99 4.86
C GLN A 21 -2.80 -13.83 6.12
N THR A 22 -2.28 -13.14 7.12
CA THR A 22 -2.95 -12.99 8.42
C THR A 22 -4.24 -12.17 8.32
N TYR A 23 -4.25 -11.14 7.46
CA TYR A 23 -5.40 -10.23 7.30
C TYR A 23 -6.17 -10.42 5.99
N ASN A 24 -5.87 -11.48 5.24
CA ASN A 24 -6.47 -11.81 3.94
C ASN A 24 -6.47 -10.66 2.93
N CYS A 25 -5.40 -9.86 2.90
CA CYS A 25 -5.37 -8.57 2.20
C CYS A 25 -4.46 -8.55 0.96
N TYR A 26 -4.28 -9.69 0.29
CA TYR A 26 -3.53 -9.75 -0.96
C TYR A 26 -4.12 -8.83 -2.04
N TRP A 27 -5.45 -8.74 -2.10
CA TRP A 27 -6.17 -7.85 -3.02
C TRP A 27 -5.76 -6.37 -2.84
N LEU A 28 -5.47 -5.96 -1.60
CA LEU A 28 -5.09 -4.58 -1.30
C LEU A 28 -3.68 -4.30 -1.80
N ILE A 29 -2.76 -5.25 -1.63
CA ILE A 29 -1.39 -5.13 -2.14
C ILE A 29 -1.41 -5.02 -3.66
N ASP A 30 -2.13 -5.90 -4.35
CA ASP A 30 -2.25 -5.85 -5.81
C ASP A 30 -2.82 -4.51 -6.29
N LYS A 31 -3.87 -4.03 -5.62
CA LYS A 31 -4.50 -2.75 -5.94
C LYS A 31 -3.54 -1.57 -5.79
N ILE A 32 -2.80 -1.51 -4.69
CA ILE A 32 -1.79 -0.47 -4.46
C ILE A 32 -0.71 -0.51 -5.53
N LEU A 33 -0.18 -1.71 -5.86
CA LEU A 33 0.86 -1.85 -6.87
C LEU A 33 0.39 -1.46 -8.27
N ILE A 34 -0.85 -1.80 -8.64
CA ILE A 34 -1.45 -1.41 -9.92
C ILE A 34 -1.63 0.11 -9.98
N GLU A 35 -2.21 0.72 -8.95
CA GLU A 35 -2.41 2.18 -8.91
C GLU A 35 -1.07 2.93 -8.92
N ALA A 36 -0.10 2.51 -8.11
CA ALA A 36 1.24 3.11 -8.09
C ALA A 36 1.96 2.99 -9.45
N ALA A 37 1.67 1.95 -10.24
CA ALA A 37 2.29 1.71 -11.55
C ALA A 37 1.57 2.39 -12.72
N LEU A 38 0.26 2.62 -12.62
CA LEU A 38 -0.56 3.11 -13.75
C LEU A 38 -1.03 4.57 -13.57
N ASN A 39 -1.18 5.03 -12.33
CA ASN A 39 -1.69 6.36 -12.06
C ASN A 39 -0.57 7.41 -12.19
N LYS A 40 -0.71 8.30 -13.18
CA LYS A 40 0.30 9.34 -13.48
C LYS A 40 0.53 10.34 -12.34
N ASN A 41 -0.44 10.50 -11.43
CA ASN A 41 -0.26 11.37 -10.28
C ASN A 41 0.62 10.69 -9.22
N LEU A 42 0.42 9.38 -9.01
CA LEU A 42 1.20 8.59 -8.06
C LEU A 42 2.62 8.32 -8.57
N LEU A 43 2.78 8.03 -9.86
CA LEU A 43 4.08 7.76 -10.51
C LEU A 43 5.11 8.89 -10.38
N LYS A 44 4.67 10.13 -10.12
CA LYS A 44 5.55 11.30 -9.97
C LYS A 44 6.07 11.50 -8.55
N GLU A 45 5.44 10.84 -7.59
CA GLU A 45 5.71 11.07 -6.18
C GLU A 45 6.65 9.95 -5.71
N ASP A 46 7.82 10.36 -5.19
CA ASP A 46 8.87 9.44 -4.73
C ASP A 46 8.45 8.65 -3.49
N PHE A 47 7.51 9.21 -2.71
CA PHE A 47 6.96 8.62 -1.50
C PHE A 47 5.43 8.68 -1.50
N GLN A 48 4.81 7.57 -1.15
CA GLN A 48 3.36 7.43 -1.09
C GLN A 48 2.96 6.74 0.21
N VAL A 49 1.95 7.28 0.88
CA VAL A 49 1.37 6.74 2.12
C VAL A 49 -0.04 6.27 1.82
N TRP A 50 -0.22 4.96 1.83
CA TRP A 50 -1.49 4.29 1.60
C TRP A 50 -2.16 3.96 2.93
N LYS A 51 -3.39 4.44 3.12
CA LYS A 51 -4.21 4.21 4.31
C LYS A 51 -5.52 3.55 3.90
N LEU A 52 -5.77 2.36 4.40
CA LEU A 52 -7.08 1.73 4.33
C LEU A 52 -7.80 1.99 5.66
N THR A 53 -8.97 2.62 5.61
CA THR A 53 -9.75 2.99 6.80
C THR A 53 -11.14 2.40 6.71
N TRP A 54 -11.60 1.75 7.77
CA TRP A 54 -12.98 1.29 7.87
C TRP A 54 -13.96 2.47 7.92
N LEU A 55 -14.99 2.46 7.06
CA LEU A 55 -16.04 3.48 7.06
C LEU A 55 -17.29 3.00 7.81
N ARG A 56 -17.88 1.89 7.37
CA ARG A 56 -19.09 1.28 7.96
C ARG A 56 -19.30 -0.12 7.42
N GLU A 57 -19.86 -1.03 8.22
CA GLU A 57 -20.14 -2.42 7.80
C GLU A 57 -18.91 -3.06 7.14
N ASP A 58 -18.99 -3.41 5.85
CA ASP A 58 -17.88 -3.98 5.08
C ASP A 58 -17.27 -2.96 4.09
N VAL A 59 -17.61 -1.68 4.24
CA VAL A 59 -17.14 -0.58 3.39
C VAL A 59 -15.88 0.05 3.97
N PHE A 60 -14.86 0.19 3.13
CA PHE A 60 -13.58 0.80 3.49
C PHE A 60 -13.25 1.95 2.54
N GLU A 61 -12.36 2.83 2.97
CA GLU A 61 -11.78 3.89 2.16
C GLU A 61 -10.29 3.64 2.01
N LEU A 62 -9.82 3.53 0.77
CA LEU A 62 -8.42 3.53 0.42
C LEU A 62 -8.00 4.95 0.01
N HIS A 63 -7.10 5.53 0.79
CA HIS A 63 -6.57 6.88 0.57
C HIS A 63 -5.05 6.83 0.40
N CYS A 64 -4.52 7.60 -0.55
CA CYS A 64 -3.08 7.79 -0.73
C CYS A 64 -2.71 9.27 -0.61
N SER A 65 -1.64 9.56 0.13
CA SER A 65 -1.01 10.88 0.20
C SER A 65 0.48 10.83 -0.14
N ASP A 66 1.10 11.97 -0.43
CA ASP A 66 2.56 12.12 -0.65
C ASP A 66 3.39 12.14 0.66
N GLY A 67 2.75 11.99 1.81
CA GLY A 67 3.38 12.09 3.13
C GLY A 67 3.39 13.51 3.72
N ASN A 68 2.98 14.53 2.96
CA ASN A 68 2.81 15.92 3.39
C ASN A 68 1.32 16.34 3.36
N ASP A 69 0.42 15.39 3.66
CA ASP A 69 -1.04 15.57 3.67
C ASP A 69 -1.69 15.98 2.34
N ARG A 70 -0.94 15.96 1.22
CA ARG A 70 -1.55 16.14 -0.11
C ARG A 70 -2.17 14.82 -0.56
N GLU A 71 -3.49 14.82 -0.73
CA GLU A 71 -4.23 13.70 -1.30
C GLU A 71 -3.82 13.49 -2.77
N LEU A 72 -3.41 12.26 -3.09
CA LEU A 72 -3.03 11.83 -4.44
C LEU A 72 -4.07 10.90 -5.06
N PHE A 73 -4.74 10.11 -4.21
CA PHE A 73 -5.71 9.11 -4.61
C PHE A 73 -6.70 8.83 -3.48
N LYS A 74 -7.96 8.58 -3.85
CA LYS A 74 -9.01 8.18 -2.93
C LYS A 74 -10.01 7.27 -3.64
N GLU A 75 -10.31 6.13 -3.04
CA GLU A 75 -11.30 5.17 -3.54
C GLU A 75 -12.09 4.56 -2.39
N VAL A 76 -13.41 4.43 -2.58
CA VAL A 76 -14.27 3.69 -1.66
C VAL A 76 -14.34 2.24 -2.10
N ILE A 77 -13.95 1.34 -1.21
CA ILE A 77 -14.05 -0.10 -1.38
C ILE A 77 -15.43 -0.52 -0.85
N PRO A 78 -16.37 -0.92 -1.71
CA PRO A 78 -17.76 -1.16 -1.31
C PRO A 78 -17.93 -2.42 -0.44
N TYR A 79 -16.98 -3.34 -0.47
CA TYR A 79 -16.99 -4.56 0.32
C TYR A 79 -15.56 -5.11 0.48
N SER A 80 -15.17 -5.50 1.70
CA SER A 80 -13.99 -6.30 1.94
C SER A 80 -14.14 -7.16 3.20
N ASP A 81 -13.59 -8.37 3.16
CA ASP A 81 -13.41 -9.27 4.30
C ASP A 81 -12.18 -8.91 5.16
N PHE A 82 -11.65 -7.69 5.01
CA PHE A 82 -10.49 -7.21 5.74
C PHE A 82 -10.77 -7.14 7.25
N VAL A 83 -9.96 -7.88 8.02
CA VAL A 83 -10.24 -8.14 9.44
C VAL A 83 -9.84 -6.97 10.36
N ALA A 84 -8.97 -6.06 9.90
CA ALA A 84 -8.51 -4.93 10.72
C ALA A 84 -9.29 -3.64 10.43
N SER A 85 -9.39 -2.76 11.43
CA SER A 85 -10.09 -1.47 11.30
C SER A 85 -9.31 -0.44 10.48
N HIS A 86 -7.99 -0.56 10.43
CA HIS A 86 -7.12 0.28 9.62
C HIS A 86 -5.84 -0.46 9.20
N LEU A 87 -5.27 -0.01 8.08
CA LEU A 87 -3.92 -0.40 7.65
C LEU A 87 -3.20 0.82 7.08
N THR A 88 -1.90 0.92 7.34
CA THR A 88 -1.04 1.88 6.66
C THR A 88 0.13 1.16 6.04
N LEU A 89 0.40 1.45 4.76
CA LEU A 89 1.52 0.95 3.98
C LEU A 89 2.22 2.12 3.31
N TRP A 90 3.54 2.05 3.21
CA TRP A 90 4.35 3.07 2.54
C TRP A 90 4.91 2.50 1.25
N PHE A 91 4.89 3.29 0.18
CA PHE A 91 5.50 2.93 -1.08
C PHE A 91 6.57 3.97 -1.41
N SER A 92 7.84 3.54 -1.36
CA SER A 92 9.03 4.35 -1.60
C SER A 92 10.00 3.56 -2.45
N ASP A 93 10.67 4.20 -3.40
CA ASP A 93 11.73 3.56 -4.20
C ASP A 93 11.29 2.24 -4.89
N ARG A 94 10.00 2.15 -5.25
CA ARG A 94 9.35 0.94 -5.80
C ARG A 94 9.24 -0.24 -4.84
N VAL A 95 9.34 0.02 -3.54
CA VAL A 95 9.20 -0.98 -2.48
C VAL A 95 7.98 -0.62 -1.62
N LEU A 96 7.11 -1.61 -1.40
CA LEU A 96 6.00 -1.51 -0.45
C LEU A 96 6.50 -1.97 0.93
N LEU A 97 6.27 -1.14 1.95
CA LEU A 97 6.85 -1.26 3.29
C LEU A 97 5.76 -1.09 4.36
N LEU A 98 5.95 -1.75 5.50
CA LEU A 98 5.22 -1.40 6.71
C LEU A 98 5.84 -0.14 7.35
N PRO A 99 5.07 0.73 8.02
CA PRO A 99 5.62 1.90 8.72
C PRO A 99 6.70 1.57 9.76
N SER A 100 6.69 0.35 10.30
CA SER A 100 7.71 -0.14 11.24
C SER A 100 9.00 -0.67 10.56
N GLU A 101 9.15 -0.50 9.25
CA GLU A 101 10.32 -0.92 8.46
C GLU A 101 11.19 0.23 7.97
N TYR A 102 10.77 1.45 8.23
CA TYR A 102 11.48 2.69 7.91
C TYR A 102 11.99 3.33 9.21
#